data_AF-A0A9E0H9B1-F1
#
_entry.id   AF-A0A9E0H9B1-F1
#
_cell.length_a   1.000
_cell.length_b   1.000
_cell.length_c   1.000
_cell.angle_alpha   90.00
_cell.angle_beta   90.00
_cell.angle_gamma   90.00
#
_symmetry.space_group_name_H-M   'P 1'
#
loop_
_entity.id
_entity.type
_entity.pdbx_description
1 polymer ?
#
loop_
_entity_poly.entity_id
_entity_poly.type
_entity_poly.pdbx_seq_one_letter_code
_entity_poly.pdbx_strand_id
1 'polypeptide(L)'
;MSRTSDLARSRRAFVTGLGRSTALLVGAGALVRAAAPSRPPEVARGPEADGGDLGSSPAARPAARHDDLPPAPDARVRAFLGPVAVGTAVGAWSVAAVYGPFRGALPLILAHPDGRRAQVDLLRRDDASPPGVASAAAGHLYLVNAGRGHAATPPDLEDAIAALARALPGDGAELPLVSHAERRRAFPGGVYVVPA
;
A
#
# COMPACT_ATOMS: atom_id res chain seq x y z
N MET A 1 44.15 22.35 37.49
CA MET A 1 43.13 22.54 38.54
C MET A 1 41.86 21.81 38.09
N SER A 2 41.27 20.99 38.97
CA SER A 2 40.23 20.02 38.61
C SER A 2 38.81 20.52 38.93
N ARG A 3 37.85 20.21 38.06
CA ARG A 3 36.39 20.06 38.29
C ARG A 3 35.95 19.00 37.25
N THR A 4 35.40 17.82 37.54
CA THR A 4 34.36 17.39 38.52
C THR A 4 33.07 18.18 38.26
N SER A 5 31.91 17.62 37.94
CA SER A 5 31.40 16.27 37.64
C SER A 5 30.11 16.49 36.78
N ASP A 6 29.18 15.59 36.45
CA ASP A 6 28.72 14.34 37.06
C ASP A 6 27.67 13.63 36.16
N LEU A 7 27.34 12.38 36.49
CA LEU A 7 26.07 11.67 36.23
C LEU A 7 25.57 11.54 34.74
N ALA A 8 24.86 10.48 34.33
CA ALA A 8 24.24 9.37 35.06
C ALA A 8 23.97 8.17 34.12
N ARG A 9 23.38 7.12 34.72
CA ARG A 9 22.43 6.16 34.12
C ARG A 9 23.05 4.99 33.35
N SER A 10 22.62 3.74 33.54
CA SER A 10 21.90 3.01 34.60
C SER A 10 21.79 1.57 34.08
N ARG A 11 21.99 0.60 34.97
CA ARG A 11 21.75 -0.83 34.73
C ARG A 11 20.37 -1.10 34.08
N ARG A 12 20.30 -2.13 33.21
CA ARG A 12 19.46 -3.33 33.45
C ARG A 12 19.84 -4.47 32.51
N ALA A 13 19.80 -5.69 33.03
CA ALA A 13 20.08 -6.92 32.29
C ALA A 13 18.86 -7.37 31.48
N PHE A 14 19.10 -8.06 30.36
CA PHE A 14 18.09 -8.82 29.64
C PHE A 14 18.32 -10.32 29.85
N VAL A 15 17.30 -11.01 30.35
CA VAL A 15 17.26 -12.47 30.45
C VAL A 15 16.51 -12.99 29.22
N THR A 16 17.17 -13.80 28.40
CA THR A 16 16.56 -14.39 27.21
C THR A 16 15.96 -15.74 27.55
N GLY A 17 14.64 -15.81 27.69
CA GLY A 17 13.92 -17.07 27.89
C GLY A 17 13.66 -17.78 26.56
N LEU A 18 14.24 -18.96 26.35
CA LEU A 18 13.83 -19.86 25.27
C LEU A 18 12.55 -20.63 25.68
N GLY A 19 11.43 -20.33 25.02
CA GLY A 19 10.22 -21.15 25.07
C GLY A 19 10.05 -21.93 23.76
N ARG A 20 10.44 -23.21 23.74
CA ARG A 20 10.12 -24.13 22.63
C ARG A 20 8.80 -24.83 22.95
N SER A 21 7.76 -24.63 22.14
CA SER A 21 6.50 -25.39 22.26
C SER A 21 6.39 -26.41 21.13
N THR A 22 6.39 -27.68 21.52
CA THR A 22 6.15 -28.84 20.67
C THR A 22 4.65 -29.02 20.40
N ALA A 23 4.28 -29.26 19.14
CA ALA A 23 2.96 -29.75 18.77
C ALA A 23 3.01 -31.27 18.56
N LEU A 24 2.19 -32.02 19.29
CA LEU A 24 2.03 -33.48 19.17
C LEU A 24 0.87 -33.80 18.22
N LEU A 25 1.02 -34.89 17.46
CA LEU A 25 0.14 -35.26 16.34
C LEU A 25 -0.31 -36.72 16.52
N VAL A 26 -1.54 -36.95 17.00
CA VAL A 26 -2.18 -38.28 17.07
C VAL A 26 -3.69 -38.12 16.89
N GLY A 27 -4.32 -38.95 16.04
CA GLY A 27 -5.76 -38.93 15.83
C GLY A 27 -6.24 -39.75 14.63
N ALA A 28 -6.02 -41.07 14.64
CA ALA A 28 -6.55 -41.98 13.62
C ALA A 28 -8.03 -42.34 13.89
N GLY A 29 -8.84 -42.49 12.84
CA GLY A 29 -10.27 -42.87 12.99
C GLY A 29 -10.92 -43.38 11.70
N ALA A 30 -11.45 -44.61 11.75
CA ALA A 30 -12.01 -45.36 10.62
C ALA A 30 -12.95 -46.49 11.12
N LEU A 31 -13.70 -47.24 10.31
CA LEU A 31 -13.81 -47.27 8.83
C LEU A 31 -15.24 -47.74 8.47
N VAL A 32 -16.03 -46.99 7.67
CA VAL A 32 -17.32 -47.50 7.16
C VAL A 32 -17.47 -47.31 5.64
N ARG A 33 -18.11 -48.32 5.04
CA ARG A 33 -18.15 -48.70 3.61
C ARG A 33 -19.61 -48.73 3.12
N ALA A 34 -19.79 -48.87 1.80
CA ALA A 34 -21.01 -49.22 1.06
C ALA A 34 -21.89 -48.02 0.62
N ALA A 35 -22.57 -48.03 -0.52
CA ALA A 35 -22.56 -48.96 -1.67
C ALA A 35 -22.97 -48.23 -2.96
N ALA A 36 -22.65 -48.81 -4.12
CA ALA A 36 -23.30 -48.49 -5.39
C ALA A 36 -24.25 -49.63 -5.80
N PRO A 37 -25.37 -49.31 -6.46
CA PRO A 37 -25.67 -50.03 -7.69
C PRO A 37 -26.12 -49.12 -8.86
N SER A 38 -25.74 -49.52 -10.08
CA SER A 38 -25.95 -48.81 -11.34
C SER A 38 -27.38 -48.95 -11.89
N ARG A 39 -27.86 -47.96 -12.67
CA ARG A 39 -28.87 -48.12 -13.75
C ARG A 39 -28.82 -46.91 -14.74
N PRO A 40 -29.50 -46.95 -15.92
CA PRO A 40 -28.85 -46.77 -17.23
C PRO A 40 -28.97 -45.35 -17.84
N PRO A 41 -28.27 -45.06 -18.96
CA PRO A 41 -28.36 -43.76 -19.63
C PRO A 41 -29.63 -43.61 -20.46
N GLU A 42 -30.33 -42.48 -20.32
CA GLU A 42 -31.42 -42.10 -21.23
C GLU A 42 -30.89 -41.22 -22.36
N VAL A 43 -31.22 -41.59 -23.60
CA VAL A 43 -30.75 -40.94 -24.82
C VAL A 43 -31.85 -40.02 -25.35
N ALA A 44 -31.63 -38.71 -25.30
CA ALA A 44 -32.41 -37.73 -26.06
C ALA A 44 -31.51 -36.99 -27.05
N ARG A 45 -31.72 -37.21 -28.36
CA ARG A 45 -30.97 -36.56 -29.44
C ARG A 45 -31.71 -35.32 -29.96
N GLY A 46 -31.17 -34.13 -29.68
CA GLY A 46 -31.23 -32.93 -30.54
C GLY A 46 -32.61 -32.34 -30.90
N PRO A 47 -32.66 -31.34 -31.80
CA PRO A 47 -31.54 -30.70 -32.51
C PRO A 47 -31.44 -29.17 -32.30
N GLU A 48 -30.41 -28.57 -32.94
CA GLU A 48 -30.33 -27.19 -33.47
C GLU A 48 -30.49 -25.99 -32.49
N ALA A 49 -29.48 -25.13 -32.29
CA ALA A 49 -28.71 -24.27 -33.21
C ALA A 49 -29.26 -22.83 -33.29
N ASP A 50 -28.72 -21.99 -32.41
CA ASP A 50 -28.38 -20.59 -32.69
C ASP A 50 -27.17 -20.29 -31.79
N GLY A 51 -26.17 -19.51 -32.19
CA GLY A 51 -26.29 -18.12 -32.61
C GLY A 51 -25.44 -17.35 -31.61
N GLY A 52 -24.26 -16.91 -32.02
CA GLY A 52 -23.16 -16.68 -31.08
C GLY A 52 -23.32 -15.43 -30.21
N ASP A 53 -22.75 -15.49 -29.00
CA ASP A 53 -22.10 -14.31 -28.43
C ASP A 53 -20.85 -14.68 -27.61
N LEU A 54 -19.67 -14.42 -28.19
CA LEU A 54 -18.40 -14.37 -27.45
C LEU A 54 -18.22 -12.97 -26.84
N GLY A 55 -19.28 -12.48 -26.18
CA GLY A 55 -19.50 -11.07 -25.86
C GLY A 55 -19.55 -10.75 -24.37
N SER A 56 -18.55 -11.20 -23.61
CA SER A 56 -18.23 -10.59 -22.31
C SER A 56 -16.76 -10.77 -21.96
N SER A 57 -15.89 -10.25 -22.83
CA SER A 57 -14.58 -9.78 -22.37
C SER A 57 -14.83 -8.81 -21.20
N PRO A 58 -14.19 -8.98 -20.02
CA PRO A 58 -14.36 -8.03 -18.94
C PRO A 58 -13.96 -6.65 -19.47
N ALA A 59 -14.91 -5.72 -19.43
CA ALA A 59 -14.76 -4.42 -20.09
C ALA A 59 -13.41 -3.81 -19.74
N ALA A 60 -12.63 -3.45 -20.77
CA ALA A 60 -11.36 -2.77 -20.58
C ALA A 60 -11.61 -1.59 -19.65
N ARG A 61 -10.92 -1.57 -18.49
CA ARG A 61 -11.09 -0.50 -17.50
C ARG A 61 -10.98 0.82 -18.23
N PRO A 62 -11.96 1.74 -18.11
CA PRO A 62 -11.87 3.02 -18.80
C PRO A 62 -10.56 3.67 -18.38
N ALA A 63 -9.73 3.99 -19.38
CA ALA A 63 -8.49 4.72 -19.14
C ALA A 63 -8.81 6.00 -18.36
N ALA A 64 -7.91 6.42 -17.48
CA ALA A 64 -8.05 7.68 -16.74
C ALA A 64 -8.40 8.79 -17.74
N ARG A 65 -9.48 9.52 -17.47
CA ARG A 65 -9.94 10.54 -18.42
C ARG A 65 -8.94 11.70 -18.41
N HIS A 66 -8.89 12.47 -19.49
CA HIS A 66 -7.88 13.53 -19.63
C HIS A 66 -7.99 14.63 -18.54
N ASP A 67 -9.13 14.68 -17.84
CA ASP A 67 -9.41 15.54 -16.68
C ASP A 67 -8.91 14.99 -15.33
N ASP A 68 -8.40 13.74 -15.26
CA ASP A 68 -7.89 13.10 -14.04
C ASP A 68 -6.40 13.44 -13.74
N LEU A 69 -5.79 14.38 -14.47
CA LEU A 69 -4.44 14.84 -14.16
C LEU A 69 -4.44 15.58 -12.82
N PRO A 70 -3.64 15.16 -11.83
CA PRO A 70 -3.57 15.88 -10.57
C PRO A 70 -2.96 17.28 -10.78
N PRO A 71 -3.37 18.26 -9.96
CA PRO A 71 -2.85 19.62 -10.10
C PRO A 71 -1.35 19.67 -9.82
N ALA A 72 -0.68 20.72 -10.30
CA ALA A 72 0.66 21.06 -9.83
C ALA A 72 0.63 21.39 -8.32
N PRO A 73 1.70 21.12 -7.56
CA PRO A 73 1.77 21.43 -6.13
C PRO A 73 1.81 22.94 -5.91
N ASP A 74 0.85 23.44 -5.13
CA ASP A 74 0.74 24.85 -4.77
C ASP A 74 1.78 25.28 -3.71
N ALA A 75 1.76 26.57 -3.35
CA ALA A 75 2.66 27.12 -2.35
C ALA A 75 2.52 26.49 -0.95
N ARG A 76 1.33 25.99 -0.57
CA ARG A 76 1.10 25.33 0.73
C ARG A 76 1.70 23.94 0.74
N VAL A 77 1.53 23.18 -0.34
CA VAL A 77 2.19 21.88 -0.55
C VAL A 77 3.70 22.04 -0.52
N ARG A 78 4.24 23.06 -1.21
CA ARG A 78 5.68 23.34 -1.21
C ARG A 78 6.20 23.73 0.18
N ALA A 79 5.49 24.59 0.91
CA ALA A 79 5.85 24.96 2.27
C ALA A 79 5.81 23.76 3.22
N PHE A 80 4.78 22.92 3.13
CA PHE A 80 4.65 21.69 3.93
C PHE A 80 5.80 20.70 3.68
N LEU A 81 6.18 20.49 2.42
CA LEU A 81 7.24 19.53 2.07
C LEU A 81 8.64 19.97 2.50
N GLY A 82 8.86 21.29 2.68
CA GLY A 82 10.14 21.84 3.12
C GLY A 82 11.31 21.40 2.23
N PRO A 83 12.29 20.62 2.73
CA PRO A 83 13.42 20.14 1.95
C PRO A 83 13.09 19.00 0.96
N VAL A 84 11.87 18.44 1.00
CA VAL A 84 11.44 17.38 0.08
C VAL A 84 10.98 17.99 -1.25
N ALA A 85 11.88 17.99 -2.23
CA ALA A 85 11.65 18.50 -3.58
C ALA A 85 11.94 17.42 -4.63
N VAL A 86 11.69 17.74 -5.91
CA VAL A 86 12.13 16.87 -7.01
C VAL A 86 13.67 16.82 -7.01
N GLY A 87 14.21 15.61 -7.12
CA GLY A 87 15.64 15.31 -6.97
C GLY A 87 16.09 14.99 -5.54
N THR A 88 15.25 15.19 -4.51
CA THR A 88 15.60 14.78 -3.14
C THR A 88 15.77 13.26 -3.06
N ALA A 89 16.96 12.82 -2.63
CA ALA A 89 17.27 11.41 -2.42
C ALA A 89 16.61 10.87 -1.14
N VAL A 90 16.07 9.67 -1.21
CA VAL A 90 15.41 8.92 -0.12
C VAL A 90 15.87 7.46 -0.20
N GLY A 91 17.02 7.16 0.42
CA GLY A 91 17.69 5.86 0.27
C GLY A 91 18.25 5.69 -1.15
N ALA A 92 18.01 4.53 -1.76
CA ALA A 92 18.38 4.25 -3.16
C ALA A 92 17.47 4.95 -4.19
N TRP A 93 16.38 5.58 -3.75
CA TRP A 93 15.38 6.22 -4.59
C TRP A 93 15.52 7.75 -4.55
N SER A 94 14.87 8.43 -5.48
CA SER A 94 14.74 9.89 -5.49
C SER A 94 13.29 10.30 -5.77
N VAL A 95 12.89 11.47 -5.27
CA VAL A 95 11.59 12.07 -5.60
C VAL A 95 11.64 12.57 -7.04
N ALA A 96 10.92 11.91 -7.95
CA ALA A 96 10.87 12.23 -9.37
C ALA A 96 9.77 13.25 -9.71
N ALA A 97 8.65 13.21 -8.98
CA ALA A 97 7.58 14.20 -9.11
C ALA A 97 6.83 14.39 -7.79
N VAL A 98 6.25 15.57 -7.63
CA VAL A 98 5.35 15.95 -6.55
C VAL A 98 4.15 16.63 -7.19
N TYR A 99 2.95 16.21 -6.81
CA TYR A 99 1.71 16.80 -7.28
C TYR A 99 1.00 17.57 -6.16
N GLY A 100 -0.02 18.36 -6.51
CA GLY A 100 -0.97 18.88 -5.53
C GLY A 100 -1.92 17.78 -5.04
N PRO A 101 -2.78 18.06 -4.05
CA PRO A 101 -3.68 17.07 -3.48
C PRO A 101 -4.63 16.50 -4.53
N PHE A 102 -4.64 15.18 -4.68
CA PHE A 102 -5.45 14.46 -5.66
C PHE A 102 -6.29 13.38 -4.98
N ARG A 103 -7.61 13.54 -5.08
CA ARG A 103 -8.60 12.68 -4.42
C ARG A 103 -8.29 12.51 -2.92
N GLY A 104 -7.95 13.63 -2.25
CA GLY A 104 -7.68 13.68 -0.81
C GLY A 104 -6.35 13.07 -0.33
N ALA A 105 -5.39 12.80 -1.21
CA ALA A 105 -4.03 12.45 -0.83
C ALA A 105 -3.02 13.37 -1.52
N LEU A 106 -1.80 13.50 -0.98
CA LEU A 106 -0.68 14.16 -1.64
C LEU A 106 0.17 13.11 -2.37
N PRO A 107 0.19 13.06 -3.72
CA PRO A 107 0.94 12.06 -4.47
C PRO A 107 2.40 12.48 -4.66
N LEU A 108 3.32 11.58 -4.31
CA LEU A 108 4.74 11.68 -4.62
C LEU A 108 5.14 10.50 -5.52
N ILE A 109 5.87 10.78 -6.61
CA ILE A 109 6.44 9.74 -7.47
C ILE A 109 7.91 9.58 -7.09
N LEU A 110 8.30 8.36 -6.75
CA LEU A 110 9.69 7.96 -6.55
C LEU A 110 10.22 7.29 -7.82
N ALA A 111 11.48 7.56 -8.16
CA ALA A 111 12.23 6.84 -9.18
C ALA A 111 13.53 6.28 -8.61
N HIS A 112 13.86 5.07 -9.04
CA HIS A 112 15.13 4.40 -8.74
C HIS A 112 16.05 4.44 -9.98
N PRO A 113 17.39 4.47 -9.81
CA PRO A 113 18.34 4.55 -10.93
C PRO A 113 18.27 3.43 -11.98
N ASP A 114 17.65 2.29 -11.68
CA ASP A 114 17.40 1.18 -12.63
C ASP A 114 16.14 1.37 -13.49
N GLY A 115 15.44 2.50 -13.35
CA GLY A 115 14.21 2.81 -14.08
C GLY A 115 12.92 2.37 -13.36
N ARG A 116 12.98 1.68 -12.21
CA ARG A 116 11.77 1.42 -11.41
C ARG A 116 11.14 2.75 -10.95
N ARG A 117 9.80 2.78 -10.93
CA ARG A 117 9.00 3.90 -10.42
C ARG A 117 7.91 3.41 -9.48
N ALA A 118 7.59 4.21 -8.47
CA ALA A 118 6.55 3.94 -7.49
C ALA A 118 5.82 5.23 -7.14
N GLN A 119 4.49 5.16 -6.97
CA GLN A 119 3.72 6.26 -6.39
C GLN A 119 3.45 6.00 -4.92
N VAL A 120 3.72 7.00 -4.10
CA VAL A 120 3.51 7.01 -2.66
C VAL A 120 2.56 8.15 -2.34
N ASP A 121 1.40 7.82 -1.79
CA ASP A 121 0.39 8.79 -1.41
C ASP A 121 0.45 9.04 0.09
N LEU A 122 0.67 10.30 0.48
CA LEU A 122 0.49 10.74 1.86
C LEU A 122 -1.00 11.05 2.09
N LEU A 123 -1.58 10.38 3.10
CA LEU A 123 -2.95 10.61 3.56
C LEU A 123 -2.95 11.09 5.01
N ARG A 124 -4.03 11.78 5.40
CA ARG A 124 -4.22 12.28 6.77
C ARG A 124 -4.16 11.14 7.77
N ARG A 125 -3.56 11.39 8.93
CA ARG A 125 -3.51 10.42 10.03
C ARG A 125 -4.90 9.99 10.48
N ASP A 126 -5.06 8.69 10.69
CA ASP A 126 -6.26 8.05 11.20
C ASP A 126 -5.87 6.68 11.76
N ASP A 127 -5.70 6.60 13.08
CA ASP A 127 -5.23 5.37 13.73
C ASP A 127 -6.29 4.23 13.67
N ALA A 128 -7.50 4.48 13.15
CA ALA A 128 -8.50 3.44 12.83
C ALA A 128 -8.43 2.95 11.36
N SER A 129 -7.66 3.62 10.49
CA SER A 129 -7.38 3.14 9.14
C SER A 129 -6.27 2.06 9.17
N PRO A 130 -6.23 1.13 8.18
CA PRO A 130 -5.10 0.22 8.01
C PRO A 130 -3.78 0.99 7.92
N PRO A 131 -2.67 0.50 8.52
CA PRO A 131 -1.40 1.20 8.51
C PRO A 131 -0.87 1.37 7.08
N GLY A 132 -0.24 2.51 6.81
CA GLY A 132 0.60 2.70 5.63
C GLY A 132 1.92 1.94 5.74
N VAL A 133 2.74 2.01 4.70
CA VAL A 133 4.12 1.45 4.70
C VAL A 133 5.01 2.21 5.70
N ALA A 134 4.79 3.51 5.85
CA ALA A 134 5.40 4.32 6.90
C ALA A 134 4.42 5.38 7.43
N SER A 135 4.79 6.01 8.54
CA SER A 135 4.04 7.10 9.16
C SER A 135 4.95 8.30 9.43
N ALA A 136 4.46 9.49 9.12
CA ALA A 136 5.03 10.79 9.45
C ALA A 136 4.12 11.52 10.45
N ALA A 137 4.52 12.71 10.92
CA ALA A 137 3.66 13.54 11.74
C ALA A 137 2.32 13.89 11.04
N ALA A 138 2.35 14.12 9.72
CA ALA A 138 1.15 14.42 8.92
C ALA A 138 0.20 13.25 8.65
N GLY A 139 0.63 12.01 8.90
CA GLY A 139 -0.16 10.82 8.62
C GLY A 139 0.62 9.71 7.94
N HIS A 140 -0.08 8.91 7.15
CA HIS A 140 0.44 7.62 6.69
C HIS A 140 0.76 7.66 5.18
N LEU A 141 1.87 7.03 4.81
CA LEU A 141 2.33 6.91 3.44
C LEU A 141 1.91 5.55 2.89
N TYR A 142 1.10 5.54 1.84
CA TYR A 142 0.58 4.33 1.20
C TYR A 142 1.19 4.14 -0.19
N LEU A 143 1.68 2.93 -0.47
CA LEU A 143 2.15 2.56 -1.80
C LEU A 143 0.96 2.29 -2.74
N VAL A 144 0.88 3.01 -3.85
CA VAL A 144 -0.18 2.85 -4.85
C VAL A 144 0.20 1.73 -5.83
N ASN A 145 -0.11 0.48 -5.46
CA ASN A 145 0.22 -0.73 -6.22
C ASN A 145 -0.87 -1.19 -7.22
N ALA A 146 -1.69 -0.26 -7.71
CA ALA A 146 -2.87 -0.54 -8.57
C ALA A 146 -3.86 -1.60 -8.01
N GLY A 147 -3.86 -1.82 -6.69
CA GLY A 147 -4.86 -2.61 -5.97
C GLY A 147 -4.69 -4.12 -6.06
N ARG A 148 -3.53 -4.65 -6.46
CA ARG A 148 -3.32 -6.11 -6.51
C ARG A 148 -2.80 -6.72 -5.22
N GLY A 149 -1.95 -6.04 -4.44
CA GLY A 149 -1.49 -6.52 -3.12
C GLY A 149 -0.73 -7.86 -3.06
N HIS A 150 -0.61 -8.58 -4.18
CA HIS A 150 0.00 -9.92 -4.26
C HIS A 150 1.53 -9.91 -4.42
N ALA A 151 2.11 -8.74 -4.72
CA ALA A 151 3.56 -8.56 -4.77
C ALA A 151 4.02 -7.91 -3.45
N ALA A 152 5.04 -8.49 -2.83
CA ALA A 152 5.73 -7.85 -1.72
C ALA A 152 6.38 -6.53 -2.18
N THR A 153 6.39 -5.53 -1.31
CA THR A 153 7.16 -4.30 -1.57
C THR A 153 8.66 -4.66 -1.57
N PRO A 154 9.46 -4.18 -2.55
CA PRO A 154 10.91 -4.32 -2.48
C PRO A 154 11.47 -3.64 -1.22
N PRO A 155 12.38 -4.26 -0.45
CA PRO A 155 12.89 -3.67 0.80
C PRO A 155 13.51 -2.28 0.62
N ASP A 156 14.18 -2.05 -0.51
CA ASP A 156 14.78 -0.76 -0.85
C ASP A 156 13.74 0.36 -1.05
N LEU A 157 12.51 0.00 -1.45
CA LEU A 157 11.38 0.91 -1.55
C LEU A 157 10.71 1.13 -0.17
N GLU A 158 10.65 0.12 0.69
CA GLU A 158 10.19 0.30 2.09
C GLU A 158 11.11 1.26 2.85
N ASP A 159 12.43 1.08 2.74
CA ASP A 159 13.44 1.98 3.29
C ASP A 159 13.32 3.41 2.75
N ALA A 160 13.06 3.57 1.44
CA ALA A 160 12.83 4.87 0.81
C ALA A 160 11.57 5.56 1.34
N ILE A 161 10.46 4.82 1.50
CA ILE A 161 9.21 5.36 2.05
C ILE A 161 9.38 5.73 3.53
N ALA A 162 10.13 4.94 4.30
CA ALA A 162 10.47 5.26 5.69
C ALA A 162 11.42 6.47 5.80
N ALA A 163 12.36 6.64 4.87
CA ALA A 163 13.22 7.83 4.79
C ALA A 163 12.41 9.09 4.43
N LEU A 164 11.51 8.99 3.46
CA LEU A 164 10.58 10.06 3.08
C LEU A 164 9.71 10.48 4.28
N ALA A 165 9.15 9.51 5.01
CA ALA A 165 8.33 9.79 6.19
C ALA A 165 9.07 10.58 7.29
N ARG A 166 10.37 10.32 7.48
CA ARG A 166 11.23 11.07 8.42
C ARG A 166 11.62 12.47 7.94
N ALA A 167 11.55 12.73 6.63
CA ALA A 167 11.93 14.02 6.04
C ALA A 167 10.78 15.04 6.01
N LEU A 168 9.54 14.61 6.27
CA LEU A 168 8.37 15.50 6.30
C LEU A 168 8.32 16.28 7.62
N PRO A 169 8.33 17.63 7.60
CA PRO A 169 8.62 18.45 8.78
C PRO A 169 7.42 18.78 9.68
N GLY A 170 6.18 18.46 9.30
CA GLY A 170 4.97 18.92 10.01
C GLY A 170 3.78 17.96 9.97
N ASP A 171 2.65 18.42 10.50
CA ASP A 171 1.39 17.66 10.63
C ASP A 171 0.43 17.78 9.42
N GLY A 172 0.75 18.62 8.45
CA GLY A 172 -0.02 18.78 7.21
C GLY A 172 -1.45 19.28 7.42
N ALA A 173 -1.80 19.87 8.57
CA ALA A 173 -3.17 20.26 8.91
C ALA A 173 -3.82 21.24 7.91
N GLU A 174 -3.01 22.08 7.26
CA GLU A 174 -3.42 23.06 6.23
C GLU A 174 -3.67 22.44 4.84
N LEU A 175 -3.37 21.15 4.65
CA LEU A 175 -3.58 20.44 3.39
C LEU A 175 -4.93 19.72 3.39
N PRO A 176 -5.67 19.68 2.25
CA PRO A 176 -6.93 18.96 2.12
C PRO A 176 -6.73 17.44 1.99
N LEU A 177 -6.05 16.84 2.98
CA LEU A 177 -5.83 15.42 3.08
C LEU A 177 -6.99 14.75 3.83
N VAL A 178 -7.41 13.60 3.34
CA VAL A 178 -8.43 12.75 3.96
C VAL A 178 -7.78 11.45 4.45
N SER A 179 -8.44 10.71 5.34
CA SER A 179 -7.94 9.41 5.78
C SER A 179 -8.11 8.34 4.70
N HIS A 180 -7.42 7.21 4.84
CA HIS A 180 -7.57 6.08 3.90
C HIS A 180 -9.02 5.55 3.85
N ALA A 181 -9.71 5.48 4.99
CA ALA A 181 -11.13 5.13 5.05
C ALA A 181 -12.03 6.15 4.32
N GLU A 182 -11.78 7.45 4.52
CA GLU A 182 -12.51 8.53 3.85
C GLU A 182 -12.29 8.52 2.33
N ARG A 183 -11.04 8.37 1.89
CA ARG A 183 -10.67 8.30 0.47
C ARG A 183 -11.36 7.14 -0.23
N ARG A 184 -11.35 5.95 0.38
CA ARG A 184 -12.03 4.76 -0.16
C ARG A 184 -13.55 4.92 -0.23
N ARG A 185 -14.16 5.69 0.67
CA ARG A 185 -15.60 5.99 0.65
C ARG A 185 -15.95 7.02 -0.43
N ALA A 186 -15.14 8.06 -0.59
CA ALA A 186 -15.36 9.13 -1.57
C ALA A 186 -15.03 8.69 -3.02
N PHE A 187 -14.06 7.79 -3.21
CA PHE A 187 -13.57 7.35 -4.52
C PHE A 187 -13.58 5.81 -4.66
N PRO A 188 -14.75 5.15 -4.52
CA PRO A 188 -14.84 3.69 -4.58
C PRO A 188 -14.35 3.16 -5.93
N GLY A 189 -13.45 2.16 -5.90
CA GLY A 189 -12.83 1.60 -7.10
C GLY A 189 -11.88 2.56 -7.85
N GLY A 190 -11.57 3.73 -7.29
CA GLY A 190 -10.81 4.78 -7.95
C GLY A 190 -9.41 4.34 -8.39
N VAL A 191 -9.04 4.68 -9.63
CA VAL A 191 -7.65 4.64 -10.09
C VAL A 191 -6.89 5.78 -9.41
N TYR A 192 -6.17 5.50 -8.33
CA TYR A 192 -5.35 6.48 -7.63
C TYR A 192 -4.00 6.77 -8.32
N VAL A 193 -3.66 5.99 -9.36
CA VAL A 193 -2.43 6.15 -10.12
C VAL A 193 -2.47 7.46 -10.89
N VAL A 194 -1.43 8.27 -10.68
CA VAL A 194 -1.15 9.50 -11.41
C VAL A 194 -0.37 9.16 -12.68
N PRO A 195 -0.72 9.75 -13.85
CA PRO A 195 0.11 9.66 -15.05
C PRO A 195 1.54 10.17 -14.79
N ALA A 196 2.54 9.39 -15.21
CA ALA A 196 3.92 9.51 -14.74
C ALA A 196 4.90 9.81 -15.88
#